data_AF-A0A3D2PBV9-F1
#
_entry.id   AF-A0A3D2PBV9-F1
#
_cell.length_a   1.000
_cell.length_b   1.000
_cell.length_c   1.000
_cell.angle_alpha   90.00
_cell.angle_beta   90.00
_cell.angle_gamma   90.00
#
_symmetry.space_group_name_H-M   'P 1'
#
loop_
_entity.id
_entity.type
_entity.pdbx_description
1 polymer ?
#
loop_
_entity_poly.entity_id
_entity_poly.type
_entity_poly.pdbx_seq_one_letter_code
_entity_poly.pdbx_strand_id
1 'polypeptide(L)' 'LSYKKEKKPLPQEMSFKIARREFERQYFIGILEKTNWNQSKAAKLMGIHRNTLLYKMSLLGIKNPRIEPR' A
#
# COMPACT_ATOMS: atom_id res chain seq x y z
N LEU A 1 22.16 -6.59 17.35
CA LEU A 1 21.39 -7.33 16.32
C LEU A 1 21.22 -6.43 15.10
N SER A 2 21.90 -6.77 14.00
CA SER A 2 21.95 -5.95 12.79
C SER A 2 20.63 -6.05 12.02
N TYR A 3 19.85 -4.97 12.02
CA TYR A 3 18.66 -4.83 11.19
C TYR A 3 19.10 -4.92 9.72
N LYS A 4 18.89 -6.08 9.09
CA LYS A 4 18.99 -6.25 7.63
C LYS A 4 17.95 -5.32 6.97
N LYS A 5 18.34 -4.08 6.64
CA LYS A 5 17.62 -3.29 5.65
C LYS A 5 17.90 -3.93 4.30
N GLU A 6 16.90 -4.60 3.74
CA GLU A 6 16.90 -4.96 2.32
C GLU A 6 17.26 -3.72 1.49
N LYS A 7 18.33 -3.80 0.68
CA LYS A 7 18.66 -2.75 -0.28
C LYS A 7 17.53 -2.67 -1.30
N LYS A 8 16.62 -1.70 -1.15
CA LYS A 8 15.71 -1.34 -2.24
C LYS A 8 16.54 -0.66 -3.34
N PRO A 9 16.44 -1.12 -4.60
CA PRO A 9 17.16 -0.50 -5.70
C PRO A 9 16.75 0.96 -5.86
N LEU A 10 17.69 1.81 -6.26
CA LEU A 10 17.44 3.22 -6.46
C LEU A 10 16.42 3.42 -7.60
N PRO A 11 15.62 4.50 -7.62
CA PRO A 11 14.62 4.74 -8.67
C PRO A 11 15.17 4.71 -10.10
N GLN A 12 16.47 5.01 -10.25
CA GLN A 12 17.21 5.04 -11.51
C GLN A 12 17.51 3.63 -12.06
N GLU A 13 17.48 2.62 -11.20
CA GLU A 13 17.73 1.20 -11.52
C GLU A 13 16.44 0.43 -11.76
N MET A 14 15.28 1.07 -11.60
CA MET A 14 13.96 0.46 -11.75
C MET A 14 13.21 1.03 -12.95
N SER A 15 12.44 0.18 -13.63
CA SER A 15 11.46 0.66 -14.60
C SER A 15 10.46 1.61 -13.92
N PHE A 16 10.08 2.70 -14.60
CA PHE A 16 9.05 3.65 -14.14
C PHE A 16 7.79 2.95 -13.64
N LYS A 17 7.38 1.85 -14.29
CA LYS A 17 6.22 1.04 -13.91
C LYS A 17 6.36 0.44 -12.50
N ILE A 18 7.56 -0.03 -12.14
CA ILE A 18 7.85 -0.61 -10.82
C ILE A 18 7.91 0.49 -9.77
N ALA A 19 8.63 1.59 -10.05
CA ALA A 19 8.75 2.72 -9.14
C ALA A 19 7.37 3.32 -8.79
N ARG A 20 6.52 3.53 -9.81
CA ARG A 20 5.14 4.00 -9.61
C ARG A 20 4.32 3.02 -8.76
N ARG A 21 4.44 1.72 -9.00
CA ARG A 21 3.71 0.68 -8.24
C ARG A 21 4.11 0.68 -6.76
N GLU A 22 5.40 0.76 -6.46
CA GLU A 22 5.87 0.75 -5.07
C GLU A 22 5.51 2.05 -4.34
N PHE A 23 5.60 3.20 -5.00
CA PHE A 23 5.10 4.47 -4.46
C PHE A 23 3.60 4.38 -4.15
N GLU A 24 2.79 3.89 -5.10
CA GLU A 24 1.35 3.72 -4.91
C GLU A 24 1.06 2.79 -3.72
N ARG A 25 1.78 1.66 -3.62
CA ARG A 25 1.64 0.72 -2.51
C ARG A 25 1.93 1.37 -1.16
N GLN A 26 3.04 2.11 -1.05
CA GLN A 26 3.41 2.80 0.19
C GLN A 26 2.42 3.89 0.58
N TYR A 27 1.95 4.67 -0.39
CA TYR A 27 0.93 5.69 -0.18
C TYR A 27 -0.36 5.07 0.38
N PHE A 28 -0.83 3.98 -0.23
CA PHE A 28 -2.05 3.30 0.21
C PHE A 28 -1.91 2.74 1.63
N ILE A 29 -0.79 2.08 1.94
CA ILE A 29 -0.52 1.56 3.28
C ILE A 29 -0.52 2.68 4.32
N GLY A 30 0.19 3.79 4.07
CA GLY A 30 0.27 4.88 5.03
C GLY A 30 -1.10 5.50 5.37
N ILE A 31 -2.01 5.61 4.40
CA ILE A 31 -3.37 6.08 4.65
C ILE A 31 -4.22 5.02 5.36
N LEU A 32 -4.08 3.74 5.00
CA LEU A 32 -4.75 2.64 5.68
C LEU A 32 -4.33 2.60 7.15
N GLU A 33 -3.04 2.72 7.46
CA GLU A 33 -2.54 2.78 8.84
C GLU A 33 -3.10 3.99 9.60
N LYS A 34 -3.06 5.20 9.01
CA LYS A 34 -3.64 6.43 9.60
C LYS A 34 -5.13 6.33 9.89
N THR A 35 -5.85 5.50 9.14
CA THR A 35 -7.29 5.28 9.31
C THR A 35 -7.62 4.02 10.10
N ASN A 36 -6.62 3.43 10.75
CA ASN A 36 -6.74 2.20 11.51
C ASN A 36 -7.35 1.07 10.65
N TRP A 37 -6.92 0.96 9.41
CA TRP A 37 -7.37 0.01 8.39
C TRP A 37 -8.87 0.06 8.09
N ASN A 38 -9.55 1.17 8.43
CA ASN A 38 -10.93 1.42 8.03
C ASN A 38 -10.98 1.84 6.55
N GLN A 39 -11.32 0.89 5.68
CA GLN A 39 -11.36 1.08 4.24
C GLN A 39 -12.29 2.22 3.79
N SER A 40 -13.46 2.37 4.43
CA SER A 40 -14.40 3.43 4.06
C SER A 40 -13.82 4.81 4.40
N LYS A 41 -13.19 4.95 5.58
CA LYS A 41 -12.52 6.19 6.00
C LYS A 41 -11.29 6.48 5.14
N ALA A 42 -10.51 5.45 4.79
CA ALA A 42 -9.36 5.56 3.91
C ALA A 42 -9.74 6.03 2.50
N ALA A 43 -10.78 5.41 1.90
CA ALA A 43 -11.29 5.78 0.59
C ALA A 43 -11.78 7.23 0.57
N LYS A 44 -12.53 7.65 1.60
CA LYS A 44 -12.96 9.05 1.77
C LYS A 44 -11.79 10.01 1.88
N LEU A 45 -10.74 9.66 2.63
CA LEU A 45 -9.55 10.51 2.78
C LEU A 45 -8.73 10.61 1.48
N MET A 46 -8.66 9.53 0.70
CA MET A 46 -8.02 9.50 -0.61
C MET A 46 -8.87 10.15 -1.73
N GLY A 47 -10.14 10.47 -1.46
CA GLY A 47 -11.05 11.01 -2.47
C GLY A 47 -11.45 9.99 -3.55
N ILE A 48 -11.45 8.68 -3.24
CA ILE A 48 -11.81 7.61 -4.18
C ILE A 48 -12.98 6.79 -3.68
N HIS A 49 -13.64 6.07 -4.58
CA HIS A 49 -14.68 5.12 -4.21
C HIS A 49 -14.08 3.91 -3.46
N ARG A 50 -14.82 3.35 -2.49
CA ARG A 50 -14.37 2.18 -1.70
C ARG A 50 -14.02 0.99 -2.60
N ASN A 51 -14.77 0.74 -3.66
CA ASN A 51 -14.49 -0.37 -4.59
C ASN A 51 -13.16 -0.16 -5.33
N THR A 52 -12.84 1.09 -5.68
CA THR A 52 -11.54 1.44 -6.30
C THR A 52 -10.40 1.19 -5.33
N LEU A 53 -10.57 1.55 -4.05
CA LEU A 53 -9.60 1.22 -3.01
C LEU A 53 -9.38 -0.30 -2.91
N LEU A 54 -10.45 -1.09 -2.82
CA LEU A 54 -10.35 -2.55 -2.73
C LEU A 54 -9.67 -3.18 -3.94
N TYR A 55 -10.01 -2.73 -5.15
CA TYR A 55 -9.37 -3.17 -6.38
C TYR A 55 -7.88 -2.84 -6.39
N LYS A 56 -7.51 -1.61 -6.01
CA LYS A 56 -6.11 -1.19 -5.89
C LYS A 56 -5.35 -1.98 -4.84
N MET A 57 -5.96 -2.26 -3.69
CA MET A 57 -5.37 -3.12 -2.66
C MET A 57 -5.07 -4.52 -3.20
N SER A 58 -5.98 -5.12 -3.97
CA SER A 58 -5.76 -6.44 -4.59
C SER A 58 -4.60 -6.42 -5.59
N LEU A 59 -4.58 -5.41 -6.49
CA LEU A 59 -3.51 -5.25 -7.49
C LEU A 59 -2.13 -5.00 -6.87
N LEU A 60 -2.10 -4.26 -5.76
CA LEU A 60 -0.87 -3.91 -5.04
C LEU A 60 -0.46 -4.96 -4.00
N GLY A 61 -1.26 -6.03 -3.83
CA GLY A 61 -0.99 -7.09 -2.86
C GLY A 61 -1.09 -6.64 -1.40
N ILE A 62 -1.88 -5.61 -1.12
CA ILE A 62 -2.06 -5.06 0.23
C ILE A 62 -3.11 -5.89 0.97
N LYS A 63 -2.71 -6.57 2.04
CA LYS A 63 -3.58 -7.34 2.92
C LYS A 63 -3.79 -6.60 4.24
N ASN A 64 -4.99 -6.69 4.80
CA ASN A 64 -5.27 -6.14 6.12
C ASN A 64 -4.65 -7.05 7.20
N PRO A 65 -3.67 -6.59 7.98
CA PRO A 65 -3.01 -7.40 9.00
C PRO A 65 -3.93 -7.78 10.16
N ARG A 66 -5.10 -7.13 10.28
CA ARG A 66 -6.08 -7.41 11.34
C ARG A 66 -7.08 -8.49 10.98
N ILE A 67 -7.14 -8.87 9.71
CA ILE A 67 -7.95 -9.99 9.27
C ILE A 67 -6.98 -11.16 9.19
N GLU A 68 -6.83 -11.88 10.30
CA GLU A 68 -6.15 -13.17 10.27
C GLU A 68 -6.93 -14.10 9.34
N PRO A 69 -6.25 -14.86 8.46
CA PRO A 69 -6.92 -15.95 7.77
C PRO A 69 -7.39 -16.95 8.82
N ARG A 70 -8.70 -17.24 8.85
CA ARG A 70 -9.20 -18.45 9.52
C ARG A 70 -8.67 -19.69 8.82
#